data_AF-A0A6V8EX13-F1
#
_entry.id   AF-A0A6V8EX13-F1
#
_cell.length_a   1.000
_cell.length_b   1.000
_cell.length_c   1.000
_cell.angle_alpha   90.00
_cell.angle_beta   90.00
_cell.angle_gamma   90.00
#
_symmetry.space_group_name_H-M   'P 1'
#
loop_
_entity.id
_entity.type
_entity.pdbx_description
1 polymer ?
#
loop_
_entity_poly.entity_id
_entity_poly.type
_entity_poly.pdbx_seq_one_letter_code
_entity_poly.pdbx_strand_id
1 'polypeptide(L)'
;AAFRFDAPYGQALSVEHVEPRLLHQGEEVFVDTIAKGTTIFLTIDLAGEATQVDVELNGHVDGVPRGMRIPTALTRFGEEE
;
A
#
# COMPACT_ATOMS: atom_id res chain seq x y z
N ALA A 1 10.64 2.66 -4.96
CA ALA A 1 9.78 2.75 -3.76
C ALA A 1 8.66 1.74 -3.91
N ALA A 2 8.03 1.35 -2.79
CA ALA A 2 6.92 0.40 -2.78
C ALA A 2 5.88 0.81 -1.74
N PHE A 3 4.61 0.58 -2.08
CA PHE A 3 3.53 0.55 -1.11
C PHE A 3 3.41 -0.85 -0.52
N ARG A 4 3.14 -0.94 0.78
CA ARG A 4 2.86 -2.19 1.49
C ARG A 4 1.50 -2.11 2.18
N PHE A 5 0.71 -3.18 2.06
CA PHE A 5 -0.65 -3.33 2.58
C PHE A 5 -0.66 -4.35 3.71
N ASP A 6 -0.21 -3.95 4.89
CA ASP A 6 -0.02 -4.84 6.03
C ASP A 6 -1.35 -5.09 6.76
N ALA A 7 -1.69 -6.35 7.00
CA ALA A 7 -2.82 -6.69 7.85
C ALA A 7 -2.35 -6.86 9.30
N PRO A 8 -2.58 -5.89 10.21
CA PRO A 8 -2.05 -5.95 11.57
C PRO A 8 -2.64 -7.09 12.39
N TYR A 9 -3.83 -7.57 12.01
CA TYR A 9 -4.53 -8.68 12.65
C TYR A 9 -5.10 -9.62 11.60
N GLY A 10 -5.07 -10.92 11.88
CA GLY A 10 -5.59 -11.95 10.99
C GLY A 10 -4.55 -12.44 9.98
N GLN A 11 -5.02 -12.97 8.86
CA GLN A 11 -4.16 -13.46 7.79
C GLN A 11 -3.73 -12.31 6.88
N ALA A 12 -2.49 -12.35 6.40
CA ALA A 12 -1.97 -11.41 5.42
C ALA A 12 -2.87 -11.34 4.17
N LEU A 13 -3.01 -10.14 3.61
CA LEU A 13 -3.72 -9.89 2.36
C LEU A 13 -2.77 -10.06 1.17
N SER A 14 -3.31 -10.38 -0.01
CA SER A 14 -2.57 -10.34 -1.28
C SER A 14 -3.13 -9.26 -2.20
N VAL A 15 -2.25 -8.58 -2.93
CA VAL A 15 -2.61 -7.71 -4.05
C VAL A 15 -2.90 -8.60 -5.26
N GLU A 16 -4.16 -8.66 -5.66
CA GLU A 16 -4.59 -9.41 -6.85
C GLU A 16 -4.57 -8.53 -8.11
N HIS A 17 -4.84 -7.23 -7.94
CA HIS A 17 -4.86 -6.28 -9.04
C HIS A 17 -4.35 -4.90 -8.61
N VAL A 18 -3.72 -4.20 -9.56
CA VAL A 18 -3.30 -2.81 -9.42
C VAL A 18 -3.48 -2.07 -10.75
N GLU A 19 -4.13 -0.91 -10.70
CA GLU A 19 -4.29 0.02 -11.82
C GLU A 19 -3.76 1.41 -11.45
N PRO A 20 -2.87 2.04 -12.24
CA PRO A 20 -2.23 1.54 -13.46
C PRO A 20 -1.38 0.29 -13.22
N ARG A 21 -1.21 -0.53 -14.27
CA ARG A 21 -0.46 -1.79 -14.19
C ARG A 21 0.97 -1.56 -13.70
N LEU A 22 1.22 -1.99 -12.46
CA LEU A 22 2.51 -1.98 -11.79
C LEU A 22 2.93 -3.40 -11.41
N LEU A 23 4.20 -3.57 -11.09
CA LEU A 23 4.67 -4.82 -10.49
C LEU A 23 4.11 -4.90 -9.06
N HIS A 24 3.56 -6.04 -8.69
CA HIS A 24 3.11 -6.32 -7.32
C HIS A 24 3.50 -7.76 -6.92
N GLN A 25 3.70 -7.99 -5.62
CA GLN A 25 4.01 -9.30 -5.08
C GLN A 25 3.50 -9.39 -3.64
N GLY A 26 2.67 -10.40 -3.34
CA GLY A 26 2.07 -10.52 -2.02
C GLY A 26 1.30 -9.25 -1.66
N GLU A 27 1.65 -8.62 -0.55
CA GLU A 27 1.06 -7.39 -0.03
C GLU A 27 1.76 -6.10 -0.51
N GLU A 28 2.67 -6.17 -1.49
CA GLU A 28 3.46 -5.03 -1.95
C GLU A 28 3.16 -4.62 -3.40
N VAL A 29 3.16 -3.31 -3.67
CA VAL A 29 3.08 -2.70 -5.01
C VAL A 29 4.31 -1.82 -5.23
N PHE A 30 5.07 -2.10 -6.31
CA PHE A 30 6.28 -1.37 -6.65
C PHE A 30 5.98 -0.20 -7.59
N VAL A 31 6.29 1.02 -7.13
CA VAL A 31 6.03 2.28 -7.84
C VAL A 31 7.30 2.93 -8.41
N ASP A 32 8.41 2.20 -8.39
CA ASP A 32 9.73 2.65 -8.88
C ASP A 32 10.12 4.03 -8.29
N THR A 33 10.58 4.96 -9.12
CA THR A 33 11.12 6.26 -8.74
C THR A 33 10.06 7.33 -8.91
N ILE A 34 9.72 8.00 -7.81
CA ILE A 34 8.72 9.05 -7.77
C ILE A 34 9.43 10.40 -7.76
N ALA A 35 9.16 11.27 -8.74
CA ALA A 35 9.72 12.61 -8.76
C ALA A 35 9.06 13.51 -7.70
N LYS A 36 9.81 14.50 -7.21
CA LYS A 36 9.28 15.47 -6.23
C LYS A 36 8.09 16.22 -6.82
N GLY A 37 6.99 16.26 -6.08
CA GLY A 37 5.76 16.94 -6.49
C GLY A 37 4.84 16.09 -7.39
N THR A 38 5.20 14.83 -7.66
CA THR A 38 4.32 13.90 -8.37
C THR A 38 3.19 13.42 -7.46
N THR A 39 1.97 13.48 -7.98
CA THR A 39 0.79 12.80 -7.41
C THR A 39 0.52 11.54 -8.20
N ILE A 40 0.30 10.42 -7.51
CA ILE A 40 -0.02 9.12 -8.12
C ILE A 40 -1.37 8.68 -7.56
N PHE A 41 -2.24 8.18 -8.45
CA PHE A 41 -3.49 7.52 -8.08
C PHE A 41 -3.35 6.03 -8.40
N LEU A 42 -3.65 5.18 -7.41
CA LEU A 42 -3.61 3.73 -7.54
C LEU A 42 -4.96 3.16 -7.11
N THR A 43 -5.50 2.26 -7.91
CA THR A 43 -6.62 1.38 -7.52
C THR A 43 -6.04 0.00 -7.27
N ILE A 44 -6.33 -0.60 -6.12
CA ILE A 44 -5.72 -1.86 -5.67
C ILE A 44 -6.81 -2.77 -5.14
N ASP A 45 -6.86 -3.99 -5.66
CA ASP A 45 -7.73 -5.04 -5.16
C ASP A 45 -6.94 -5.95 -4.23
N LEU A 46 -7.35 -5.98 -2.97
CA LEU A 46 -6.77 -6.86 -1.95
C LEU A 46 -7.67 -8.08 -1.73
N ALA A 47 -7.06 -9.26 -1.67
CA ALA A 47 -7.74 -10.52 -1.34
C ALA A 47 -7.29 -11.06 0.02
N GLY A 48 -8.24 -11.69 0.72
CA GLY A 48 -8.04 -12.31 2.03
C GLY A 48 -9.17 -11.98 3.01
N GLU A 49 -9.02 -12.49 4.23
CA GLU A 49 -10.05 -12.41 5.28
C GLU A 49 -9.80 -11.31 6.32
N ALA A 50 -8.65 -10.63 6.26
CA ALA A 50 -8.37 -9.51 7.16
C ALA A 50 -9.39 -8.37 6.93
N THR A 51 -9.81 -7.74 8.03
CA THR A 51 -10.81 -6.67 8.00
C THR A 51 -10.20 -5.29 8.16
N GLN A 52 -8.90 -5.22 8.42
CA GLN A 52 -8.13 -4.00 8.60
C GLN A 52 -6.83 -4.10 7.81
N VAL A 53 -6.41 -3.00 7.20
CA VAL A 53 -5.14 -2.89 6.50
C VAL A 53 -4.47 -1.56 6.82
N ASP A 54 -3.18 -1.63 7.13
CA ASP A 54 -2.30 -0.48 7.25
C ASP A 54 -1.56 -0.27 5.92
N VAL A 55 -1.42 0.99 5.53
CA VAL A 55 -0.73 1.35 4.30
C VAL A 55 0.59 2.01 4.63
N GLU A 56 1.67 1.48 4.07
CA GLU A 56 3.01 2.03 4.22
C GLU A 56 3.60 2.39 2.85
N LEU A 57 4.39 3.45 2.79
CA LEU A 57 5.22 3.82 1.64
C LEU A 57 6.68 3.80 2.06
N ASN A 58 7.45 2.90 1.44
CA ASN A 58 8.84 2.67 1.76
C ASN A 58 9.74 2.91 0.54
N GLY A 59 10.90 3.53 0.75
CA GLY A 59 11.82 3.85 -0.34
C GLY A 59 13.07 4.59 0.10
N HIS A 60 13.79 5.14 -0.87
CA HIS A 60 14.93 6.01 -0.62
C HIS A 60 14.58 7.43 -1.05
N VAL A 61 14.98 8.41 -0.25
CA VAL A 61 14.92 9.84 -0.57
C VAL A 61 16.34 10.37 -0.47
N ASP A 62 16.88 10.90 -1.57
CA ASP A 62 18.26 11.37 -1.67
C ASP A 62 19.29 10.32 -1.19
N GLY A 63 19.06 9.05 -1.54
CA GLY A 63 19.91 7.92 -1.16
C GLY A 63 19.77 7.44 0.29
N VAL A 64 18.91 8.09 1.10
CA VAL A 64 18.66 7.71 2.49
C VAL A 64 17.36 6.90 2.58
N PRO A 65 17.35 5.73 3.24
CA PRO A 65 16.13 4.97 3.48
C PRO A 65 15.10 5.78 4.27
N ARG A 66 13.84 5.74 3.82
CA ARG A 66 12.69 6.40 4.44
C ARG A 66 11.47 5.49 4.35
N GLY A 67 10.67 5.52 5.40
CA GLY A 67 9.36 4.88 5.45
C GLY A 67 8.34 5.85 6.01
N MET A 68 7.10 5.70 5.58
CA MET A 68 5.95 6.42 6.11
C MET A 68 4.78 5.45 6.20
N ARG A 69 4.03 5.52 7.28
CA ARG A 69 2.77 4.80 7.45
C ARG A 69 1.63 5.80 7.46
N ILE A 70 0.53 5.48 6.78
CA ILE A 70 -0.68 6.29 6.88
C ILE A 70 -1.18 6.20 8.33
N PRO A 71 -1.48 7.34 9.01
CA PRO A 71 -1.81 7.33 10.44
C PRO A 71 -3.05 6.53 10.82
N THR A 72 -3.97 6.35 9.87
CA THR A 72 -5.25 5.68 10.08
C THR A 72 -5.30 4.43 9.21
N ALA A 73 -5.55 3.29 9.84
CA ALA A 73 -5.78 2.03 9.14
C ALA A 73 -7.10 2.07 8.37
N LEU A 74 -7.14 1.42 7.22
CA LEU A 74 -8.36 1.24 6.44
C LEU A 74 -9.10 0.01 6.95
N THR A 75 -10.41 0.12 7.15
CA THR A 75 -11.26 -0.97 7.64
C THR A 75 -12.31 -1.34 6.60
N ARG A 76 -12.43 -2.62 6.28
CA ARG A 76 -13.32 -3.16 5.23
C ARG A 76 -14.81 -2.88 5.45
N PHE A 77 -15.22 -2.74 6.71
CA PHE A 77 -16.61 -2.48 7.11
C PHE A 77 -16.76 -1.18 7.89
N GLY A 78 -15.79 -0.26 7.77
CA GLY A 78 -15.96 1.09 8.30
C GLY A 78 -17.02 1.81 7.48
N GLU A 79 -18.10 2.24 8.13
CA GLU A 79 -19.03 3.20 7.52
C GLU A 79 -18.25 4.52 7.29
N GLU A 80 -18.42 5.12 6.11
CA GLU A 80 -18.13 6.55 5.95
C GLU A 80 -19.11 7.31 6.85
N GLU A 81 -18.62 7.91 7.94
CA GLU A 81 -19.39 8.86 8.74
C GLU A 81 -19.48 10.23 8.03
#